data_AF-A0A9X6Q3V4-F1
#
_entry.id   AF-A0A9X6Q3V4-F1
#
_cell.length_a   1.000
_cell.length_b   1.000
_cell.length_c   1.000
_cell.angle_alpha   90.00
_cell.angle_beta   90.00
_cell.angle_gamma   90.00
#
_symmetry.space_group_name_H-M   'P 1'
#
loop_
_entity.id
_entity.type
_entity.pdbx_description
1 polymer ?
#
loop_
_entity_poly.entity_id
_entity_poly.type
_entity_poly.pdbx_seq_one_letter_code
_entity_poly.pdbx_strand_id
1 'polypeptide(L)' 'MIERKHLFEDGETVRIKATGEVVTVDYWWYAGNIGWEVQYNIVEHPSTWFTEYELEKVS' A
#
# COMPACT_ATOMS: atom_id res chain seq x y z
N MET A 1 15.92 -11.97 12.22
CA MET A 1 15.27 -11.83 10.90
C MET A 1 14.91 -10.37 10.79
N ILE A 2 15.39 -9.66 9.76
CA ILE A 2 14.95 -8.28 9.54
C ILE A 2 13.54 -8.42 8.96
N GLU A 3 12.52 -8.35 9.81
CA GLU A 3 11.15 -8.14 9.37
C GLU A 3 11.17 -6.84 8.58
N ARG A 4 11.16 -6.93 7.25
CA ARG A 4 10.91 -5.76 6.42
C ARG A 4 9.48 -5.34 6.73
N LYS A 5 9.36 -4.39 7.66
CA LYS A 5 8.10 -3.73 8.00
C LYS A 5 7.59 -3.04 6.74
N HIS A 6 6.41 -3.45 6.30
CA HIS A 6 5.57 -2.68 5.40
C HIS A 6 5.35 -1.27 6.00
N LEU A 7 5.24 -0.27 5.14
CA LEU A 7 5.12 1.14 5.55
C LEU A 7 3.73 1.54 6.03
N PHE A 8 2.69 0.81 5.61
CA PHE A 8 1.29 1.11 5.91
C PHE A 8 0.57 -0.10 6.52
N GLU A 9 -0.39 0.18 7.39
CA GLU A 9 -1.21 -0.83 8.08
C GLU A 9 -2.63 -0.90 7.50
N ASP A 10 -3.32 -2.00 7.75
CA ASP A 10 -4.73 -2.17 7.39
C ASP A 10 -5.58 -1.10 8.10
N GLY A 11 -6.46 -0.44 7.35
CA GLY A 11 -7.26 0.70 7.82
C GLY A 11 -6.51 2.04 7.88
N GLU A 12 -5.21 2.09 7.55
CA GLU A 12 -4.46 3.34 7.48
C GLU A 12 -4.90 4.17 6.26
N THR A 13 -5.03 5.48 6.45
CA THR A 13 -5.30 6.43 5.37
C THR A 13 -3.99 6.89 4.73
N VAL A 14 -3.87 6.68 3.43
CA VAL A 14 -2.68 7.00 2.62
C VAL A 14 -3.09 7.88 1.44
N ARG A 15 -2.13 8.53 0.79
CA ARG A 15 -2.38 9.27 -0.46
C ARG A 15 -1.71 8.59 -1.64
N ILE A 16 -2.44 8.42 -2.73
CA ILE A 16 -1.89 7.98 -4.02
C ILE A 16 -1.11 9.16 -4.62
N LYS A 17 0.20 9.00 -4.81
CA LYS A 17 1.05 10.07 -5.34
C LYS A 17 0.67 10.54 -6.73
N ALA A 18 0.20 9.61 -7.57
CA ALA A 18 -0.14 9.89 -8.96
C ALA A 18 -1.37 10.80 -9.10
N THR A 19 -2.37 10.64 -8.22
CA THR A 19 -3.66 11.34 -8.33
C THR A 19 -3.85 12.40 -7.23
N GLY A 20 -3.08 12.31 -6.14
CA GLY A 20 -3.31 13.10 -4.94
C GLY A 20 -4.52 12.64 -4.11
N GLU A 21 -5.17 11.54 -4.51
CA GLU A 21 -6.35 11.00 -3.85
C GLU A 21 -5.97 10.37 -2.51
N VAL A 22 -6.75 10.71 -1.47
CA VAL A 22 -6.61 10.13 -0.14
C VAL A 22 -7.52 8.92 -0.04
N VAL A 23 -6.94 7.77 0.28
CA VAL A 23 -7.58 6.46 0.22
C VAL A 23 -7.22 5.62 1.44
N THR A 24 -7.96 4.54 1.65
CA THR A 24 -7.81 3.67 2.82
C THR A 24 -7.20 2.35 2.42
N VAL A 25 -6.15 1.92 3.13
CA VAL A 25 -5.59 0.58 2.98
C VAL A 25 -6.59 -0.44 3.49
N ASP A 26 -6.98 -1.38 2.63
CA ASP A 26 -7.85 -2.49 3.00
C ASP A 26 -7.02 -3.61 3.64
N TYR A 27 -6.05 -4.14 2.88
CA TYR A 27 -5.06 -5.08 3.36
C TYR A 27 -3.78 -5.04 2.52
N TRP A 28 -2.66 -5.40 3.14
CA TRP A 28 -1.38 -5.55 2.45
C TRP A 28 -0.97 -7.01 2.29
N TRP A 29 -0.09 -7.27 1.32
CA TRP A 29 0.52 -8.58 1.18
C TRP A 29 1.93 -8.47 0.58
N TYR A 30 2.70 -9.52 0.81
CA TYR A 30 4.06 -9.62 0.32
C TYR A 30 4.13 -10.41 -0.98
N ALA A 31 4.38 -9.72 -2.08
CA ALA A 31 4.40 -10.33 -3.40
C ALA A 31 5.80 -10.85 -3.75
N GLY A 32 6.10 -12.06 -3.25
CA GLY A 32 7.39 -12.73 -3.49
C GLY A 32 7.63 -13.10 -4.96
N ASN A 33 6.58 -13.19 -5.78
CA ASN A 33 6.64 -13.58 -7.19
C ASN A 33 7.07 -12.45 -8.14
N ILE A 34 7.01 -11.18 -7.72
CA ILE A 34 7.35 -10.02 -8.57
C ILE A 34 8.64 -9.30 -8.15
N GLY A 35 9.33 -9.80 -7.12
CA GLY A 35 10.60 -9.22 -6.69
C GLY A 35 10.66 -8.76 -5.24
N TRP A 36 9.92 -9.41 -4.33
CA TRP A 36 10.02 -9.15 -2.88
C TRP A 36 9.51 -7.74 -2.50
N GLU A 37 8.40 -7.32 -3.12
CA GLU A 37 7.75 -6.01 -2.89
C GLU A 37 6.44 -6.15 -2.10
N VAL A 38 6.16 -5.14 -1.25
CA VAL A 38 4.89 -5.02 -0.53
C VAL A 38 3.87 -4.36 -1.44
N GLN A 39 2.69 -4.97 -1.53
CA GLN A 39 1.55 -4.42 -2.26
C GLN A 39 0.37 -4.17 -1.32
N TYR A 40 -0.39 -3.13 -1.60
CA TYR A 40 -1.54 -2.67 -0.81
C TYR A 40 -2.79 -2.68 -1.67
N ASN A 41 -3.84 -3.33 -1.18
CA ASN A 41 -5.18 -3.20 -1.72
C ASN A 41 -5.84 -1.98 -1.08
N ILE A 42 -6.63 -1.25 -1.86
CA ILE A 42 -7.29 -0.01 -1.43
C ILE A 42 -8.81 -0.19 -1.45
N VAL A 43 -9.49 0.29 -0.42
CA VAL A 43 -10.95 0.16 -0.26
C VAL A 43 -11.71 0.86 -1.40
N GLU A 44 -11.28 2.06 -1.76
CA GLU A 44 -11.91 2.90 -2.78
C GLU A 44 -11.67 2.37 -4.21
N HIS A 45 -10.62 1.56 -4.40
CA HIS A 45 -10.23 0.97 -5.69
C HIS A 45 -10.08 -0.55 -5.57
N PRO A 46 -11.18 -1.29 -5.38
CA PRO A 46 -11.11 -2.73 -5.14
C PRO A 46 -10.46 -3.45 -6.32
N SER A 47 -9.64 -4.47 -6.04
CA SER A 47 -8.86 -5.22 -7.03
C SER A 47 -7.74 -4.42 -7.70
N THR A 48 -7.42 -3.22 -7.20
CA THR A 48 -6.26 -2.44 -7.64
C THR A 48 -5.18 -2.51 -6.57
N TRP A 49 -3.97 -2.81 -6.99
CA TRP A 49 -2.82 -2.94 -6.11
C TRP A 49 -1.86 -1.80 -6.32
N PHE A 50 -1.35 -1.27 -5.22
CA PHE A 50 -0.36 -0.21 -5.22
C PHE A 50 0.90 -0.68 -4.49
N THR A 51 2.05 -0.27 -5.00
CA THR A 51 3.34 -0.47 -4.35
C THR A 51 3.59 0.59 -3.28
N GLU A 52 4.54 0.34 -2.38
CA GLU A 52 5.01 1.34 -1.39
C GLU A 52 5.45 2.66 -2.03
N TYR A 53 5.97 2.61 -3.26
CA TYR A 53 6.46 3.78 -3.96
C TYR A 53 5.33 4.66 -4.51
N GLU A 54 4.14 4.11 -4.72
CA GLU A 54 2.99 4.82 -5.27
C GLU A 54 2.16 5.53 -4.18
N LEU A 55 2.40 5.17 -2.92
CA LEU A 55 1.67 5.68 -1.77
C LEU A 55 2.56 6.60 -0.93
N GLU A 56 1.94 7.59 -0.27
CA GLU A 56 2.56 8.42 0.75
C GLU A 56 1.70 8.49 2.01
N LYS A 57 2.35 8.64 3.18
CA LYS A 57 1.61 8.85 4.44
C LYS A 57 0.92 10.22 4.38
N VAL A 58 -0.33 10.23 4.82
CA VAL A 58 -1.02 11.48 5.14
C VAL A 58 -0.62 11.85 6.56
N SER A 59 0.04 13.01 6.72
CA SER A 59 0.58 13.49 8.00
C SER A 59 -0.47 14.08 8.93
#